data_AF-A0A6I9P9Y9-F1
#
_entry.id   AF-A0A6I9P9Y9-F1
#
_cell.length_a   1.000
_cell.length_b   1.000
_cell.length_c   1.000
_cell.angle_alpha   90.00
_cell.angle_beta   90.00
_cell.angle_gamma   90.00
#
_symmetry.space_group_name_H-M   'P 1'
#
loop_
_entity.id
_entity.type
_entity.pdbx_description
1 polymer ?
#
loop_
_entity_poly.entity_id
_entity_poly.type
_entity_poly.pdbx_seq_one_letter_code
_entity_poly.pdbx_strand_id
1 'polypeptide(L)'
;IVLGVVLKTFVPMSNLTIDYLGFPGEVFMRVLQMVTIPLMVTSVITGVCSMSAGSSRKISIRAAVYFISTTLVAVTIGLILVLLVKPGVGQNDPMRELDEDDDGALSTLEALMDLFRNMVPINLVQATFLQYKTRKVRFEVAETDEETGQET
;
A
#
# COMPACT_ATOMS: atom_id res chain seq x y z
N ILE A 1 3.54 -9.20 22.98
CA ILE A 1 3.15 -7.77 23.16
C ILE A 1 3.48 -7.30 24.57
N VAL A 2 2.86 -7.84 25.63
CA VAL A 2 3.12 -7.42 27.03
C VAL A 2 4.61 -7.44 27.39
N LEU A 3 5.30 -8.55 27.09
CA LEU A 3 6.75 -8.68 27.32
C LEU A 3 7.57 -7.61 26.58
N GLY A 4 7.21 -7.27 25.35
CA GLY A 4 7.91 -6.25 24.56
C GLY A 4 7.69 -4.83 25.08
N VAL A 5 6.47 -4.51 25.55
CA VAL A 5 6.15 -3.22 26.19
C VAL A 5 6.89 -3.07 27.52
N VAL A 6 6.96 -4.14 28.31
CA VAL A 6 7.75 -4.17 29.55
C VAL A 6 9.23 -3.96 29.23
N LEU A 7 9.79 -4.70 28.27
CA LEU A 7 11.19 -4.56 27.88
C LEU A 7 11.54 -3.15 27.36
N LYS A 8 10.64 -2.52 26.60
CA LYS A 8 10.80 -1.12 26.15
C LYS A 8 10.84 -0.13 27.33
N THR A 9 10.06 -0.38 28.38
CA THR A 9 9.92 0.56 29.50
C THR A 9 11.11 0.49 30.46
N PHE A 10 11.75 -0.67 30.58
CA PHE A 10 12.82 -0.90 31.54
C PHE A 10 14.24 -0.70 31.00
N VAL A 11 14.43 -0.54 29.69
CA VAL A 11 15.77 -0.39 29.10
C VAL A 11 15.91 0.95 28.35
N PRO A 12 16.76 1.89 28.84
CA PRO A 12 17.10 3.11 28.10
C PRO A 12 18.08 2.74 26.98
N MET A 13 17.62 2.76 25.73
CA MET A 13 18.40 2.25 24.60
C MET A 13 19.08 3.35 23.79
N SER A 14 20.37 3.12 23.49
CA SER A 14 21.09 3.73 22.37
C SER A 14 20.65 3.08 21.05
N ASN A 15 20.69 3.82 19.92
CA ASN A 15 20.17 3.38 18.60
C ASN A 15 20.66 1.98 18.19
N LEU A 16 21.93 1.65 18.45
CA LEU A 16 22.51 0.35 18.09
C LEU A 16 21.86 -0.82 18.84
N THR A 17 21.47 -0.65 20.10
CA THR A 17 20.85 -1.71 20.90
C THR A 17 19.41 -1.97 20.48
N ILE A 18 18.73 -0.96 19.91
CA ILE A 18 17.39 -1.10 19.34
C ILE A 18 17.43 -1.98 18.09
N ASP A 19 18.41 -1.76 17.20
CA ASP A 19 18.55 -2.53 15.97
C ASP A 19 18.85 -4.01 16.25
N TYR A 20 19.78 -4.30 17.16
CA TYR A 20 20.09 -5.69 17.53
C TYR A 20 18.92 -6.40 18.22
N LEU A 21 18.14 -5.69 19.03
CA LEU A 21 16.96 -6.25 19.69
C LEU A 21 15.78 -6.42 18.72
N GLY A 22 15.69 -5.56 17.70
CA GLY A 22 14.69 -5.59 16.63
C GLY A 22 14.96 -6.64 15.55
N PHE A 23 16.23 -7.04 15.39
CA PHE A 23 16.66 -8.06 14.42
C PHE A 23 15.82 -9.35 14.37
N PRO A 24 15.49 -10.02 15.49
CA PRO A 24 14.63 -11.21 15.44
C PRO A 24 13.22 -10.92 14.92
N GLY A 25 12.69 -9.72 15.18
CA GLY A 25 11.41 -9.27 14.64
C GLY A 25 11.48 -9.00 13.14
N GLU A 26 12.59 -8.42 12.67
CA GLU A 26 12.83 -8.19 11.25
C GLU A 26 12.93 -9.51 10.46
N VAL A 27 13.72 -10.47 10.95
CA VAL A 27 13.85 -11.80 10.33
C VAL A 27 12.49 -12.51 10.30
N PHE A 28 11.73 -12.43 11.38
CA PHE A 28 10.38 -12.98 11.44
C PHE A 28 9.46 -12.37 10.38
N MET A 29 9.46 -11.04 10.23
CA MET A 29 8.67 -10.36 9.19
C MET A 29 9.08 -10.78 7.79
N ARG A 30 10.39 -10.91 7.50
CA ARG A 30 10.90 -11.38 6.21
C ARG A 30 10.42 -12.80 5.89
N VAL A 31 10.43 -13.70 6.86
CA VAL A 31 9.91 -15.08 6.71
C VAL A 31 8.41 -15.07 6.41
N LEU A 32 7.61 -14.29 7.15
CA LEU A 32 6.17 -14.17 6.91
C LEU A 32 5.86 -13.64 5.50
N GLN A 33 6.57 -12.62 5.04
CA GLN A 33 6.38 -12.04 3.71
C GLN A 33 6.72 -13.04 2.59
N MET A 34 7.82 -13.80 2.72
CA MET A 34 8.22 -14.83 1.76
C MET A 34 7.15 -15.92 1.59
N VAL A 35 6.55 -16.35 2.70
CA VAL A 35 5.57 -17.44 2.72
C VAL A 35 4.17 -16.99 2.26
N THR A 36 3.83 -15.71 2.46
CA THR A 36 2.48 -15.19 2.15
C THR A 36 2.12 -15.30 0.68
N ILE A 37 3.03 -14.95 -0.24
CA ILE A 37 2.76 -14.97 -1.69
C ILE A 37 2.34 -16.36 -2.21
N PRO A 38 3.14 -17.43 -2.03
CA PRO A 38 2.78 -18.76 -2.53
C PRO A 38 1.57 -19.36 -1.81
N LEU A 39 1.40 -19.11 -0.50
CA LEU A 39 0.25 -19.60 0.25
C LEU A 39 -1.07 -18.97 -0.21
N MET A 40 -1.09 -17.67 -0.48
CA MET A 40 -2.29 -16.99 -0.96
C MET A 40 -2.74 -17.55 -2.30
N VAL A 41 -1.81 -17.72 -3.25
CA VAL A 41 -2.12 -18.26 -4.59
C VAL A 41 -2.67 -19.69 -4.50
N THR A 42 -1.97 -20.57 -3.78
CA THR A 42 -2.38 -21.98 -3.63
C THR A 42 -3.70 -22.13 -2.87
N SER A 43 -3.92 -21.31 -1.84
CA SER A 43 -5.15 -21.30 -1.04
C SER A 43 -6.36 -20.87 -1.88
N VAL A 44 -6.23 -19.79 -2.65
CA VAL A 44 -7.32 -19.29 -3.52
C VAL A 44 -7.64 -20.30 -4.62
N ILE A 45 -6.63 -20.88 -5.28
CA ILE A 45 -6.85 -21.90 -6.32
C ILE A 45 -7.58 -23.11 -5.74
N THR A 46 -7.10 -23.66 -4.63
CA THR A 46 -7.71 -24.84 -3.99
C THR A 46 -9.13 -24.54 -3.51
N GLY A 47 -9.34 -23.34 -2.94
CA GLY A 47 -10.64 -22.87 -2.49
C GLY A 47 -11.67 -22.82 -3.62
N VAL A 48 -11.29 -22.25 -4.78
CA VAL A 48 -12.19 -22.16 -5.94
C VAL A 48 -12.42 -23.54 -6.58
N CYS A 49 -11.38 -24.37 -6.70
CA CYS A 49 -11.49 -25.71 -7.29
C CYS A 49 -12.37 -26.67 -6.47
N SER A 50 -12.44 -26.51 -5.15
CA SER A 50 -13.25 -27.37 -4.27
C SER A 50 -14.76 -27.09 -4.33
N MET A 51 -15.20 -26.01 -4.98
CA MET A 51 -16.60 -25.58 -4.97
C MET A 51 -17.35 -26.04 -6.22
N SER A 52 -18.54 -26.62 -6.07
CA SER A 52 -19.38 -27.05 -7.20
C SER A 52 -20.05 -25.87 -7.93
N ALA A 53 -20.00 -25.87 -9.27
CA ALA A 53 -20.38 -24.73 -10.11
C ALA A 53 -21.84 -24.23 -9.96
N GLY A 54 -22.79 -25.12 -9.62
CA GLY A 54 -24.21 -24.77 -9.53
C GLY A 54 -24.60 -23.99 -8.27
N SER A 55 -23.98 -24.31 -7.14
CA SER A 55 -24.26 -23.67 -5.84
C SER A 55 -23.26 -22.56 -5.51
N SER A 56 -22.04 -22.62 -6.08
CA SER A 56 -20.96 -21.63 -5.85
C SER A 56 -21.39 -20.21 -6.20
N ARG A 57 -22.12 -20.01 -7.32
CA ARG A 57 -22.55 -18.67 -7.74
C ARG A 57 -23.42 -17.97 -6.71
N LYS A 58 -24.37 -18.67 -6.10
CA LYS A 58 -25.32 -18.08 -5.13
C LYS A 58 -24.63 -17.74 -3.82
N ILE A 59 -23.74 -18.61 -3.34
CA ILE A 59 -22.97 -18.35 -2.12
C ILE A 59 -21.98 -17.21 -2.32
N SER A 60 -21.24 -17.17 -3.43
CA SER A 60 -20.29 -16.11 -3.75
C SER A 60 -20.98 -14.75 -3.91
N ILE A 61 -22.15 -14.69 -4.57
CA ILE A 61 -22.90 -13.43 -4.70
C ILE A 61 -23.39 -12.93 -3.33
N ARG A 62 -23.95 -13.80 -2.49
CA ARG A 62 -24.39 -13.43 -1.14
C ARG A 62 -23.21 -12.95 -0.29
N ALA A 63 -22.08 -13.65 -0.37
CA ALA A 63 -20.85 -13.27 0.33
C ALA A 63 -20.30 -11.93 -0.16
N ALA A 64 -20.28 -11.69 -1.48
CA ALA A 64 -19.82 -10.43 -2.06
C ALA A 64 -20.70 -9.24 -1.63
N VAL A 65 -22.03 -9.38 -1.70
CA VAL A 65 -22.97 -8.35 -1.23
C VAL A 65 -22.78 -8.08 0.26
N TYR A 66 -22.63 -9.13 1.07
CA TYR A 66 -22.33 -8.99 2.49
C TYR A 66 -21.03 -8.22 2.73
N PHE A 67 -19.93 -8.60 2.07
CA PHE A 67 -18.65 -7.93 2.22
C PHE A 67 -18.68 -6.47 1.77
N ILE A 68 -19.27 -6.16 0.63
CA ILE A 68 -19.37 -4.78 0.15
C ILE A 68 -20.19 -3.94 1.12
N SER A 69 -21.35 -4.44 1.58
CA SER A 69 -22.21 -3.69 2.50
C SER A 69 -21.52 -3.42 3.84
N THR A 70 -20.87 -4.43 4.44
CA THR A 70 -20.19 -4.27 5.73
C THR A 70 -18.93 -3.42 5.61
N THR A 71 -18.17 -3.52 4.52
CA THR A 71 -17.00 -2.66 4.27
C THR A 71 -17.41 -1.20 4.12
N LEU A 72 -18.52 -0.90 3.41
CA LEU A 72 -19.02 0.47 3.30
C LEU A 72 -19.44 1.03 4.67
N VAL A 73 -20.14 0.25 5.48
CA VAL A 73 -20.52 0.65 6.85
C VAL A 73 -19.27 0.86 7.72
N ALA A 74 -18.29 -0.04 7.68
CA ALA A 74 -17.06 0.09 8.44
C ALA A 74 -16.22 1.31 8.01
N VAL A 75 -16.06 1.55 6.71
CA VAL A 75 -15.31 2.68 6.16
C VAL A 75 -15.99 4.00 6.49
N THR A 76 -17.32 4.10 6.40
CA THR A 76 -18.04 5.33 6.75
C THR A 76 -17.87 5.66 8.23
N ILE A 77 -18.04 4.68 9.13
CA ILE A 77 -17.80 4.87 10.57
C ILE A 77 -16.34 5.24 10.84
N GLY A 78 -15.39 4.54 10.23
CA GLY A 78 -13.96 4.83 10.37
C GLY A 78 -13.59 6.23 9.88
N LEU A 79 -14.16 6.67 8.76
CA LEU A 79 -13.94 8.00 8.20
C LEU A 79 -14.52 9.09 9.10
N ILE A 80 -15.71 8.88 9.66
CA ILE A 80 -16.30 9.82 10.63
C ILE A 80 -15.41 9.92 11.88
N LEU A 81 -14.94 8.80 12.40
CA LEU A 81 -14.12 8.76 13.61
C LEU A 81 -12.75 9.43 13.40
N VAL A 82 -12.06 9.16 12.29
CA VAL A 82 -10.76 9.79 12.00
C VAL A 82 -10.89 11.29 11.75
N LEU A 83 -11.97 11.74 11.09
CA LEU A 83 -12.22 13.17 10.86
C LEU A 83 -12.61 13.92 12.14
N LEU A 84 -13.19 13.23 13.13
CA LEU A 84 -13.55 13.82 14.42
C LEU A 84 -12.34 13.87 15.37
N VAL A 85 -11.61 12.75 15.51
CA VAL A 85 -10.45 12.65 16.42
C VAL A 85 -9.23 13.38 15.84
N LYS A 86 -9.10 13.44 14.52
CA LYS A 86 -7.95 14.01 13.78
C LYS A 86 -6.61 13.56 14.38
N PRO A 87 -6.31 12.26 14.43
CA PRO A 87 -5.04 11.80 14.96
C PRO A 87 -3.89 12.41 14.13
N GLY A 88 -2.87 12.94 14.80
CA GLY A 88 -1.65 13.46 14.17
C GLY A 88 -1.59 14.99 13.98
N VAL A 89 -2.66 15.75 14.25
CA VAL A 89 -2.58 17.23 14.22
C VAL A 89 -1.78 17.74 15.44
N GLY A 90 -0.49 18.01 15.23
CA GLY A 90 0.42 18.50 16.27
C GLY A 90 1.68 17.66 16.52
N GLN A 91 1.90 16.57 15.77
CA GLN A 91 3.19 15.88 15.79
C GLN A 91 4.13 16.51 14.75
N ASN A 92 5.02 17.38 15.20
CA ASN A 92 6.20 17.81 14.44
C ASN A 92 7.20 16.66 14.46
N ASP A 93 6.94 15.66 13.61
CA ASP A 93 7.84 14.55 13.38
C ASP A 93 8.86 14.99 12.31
N PRO A 94 10.15 15.16 12.66
CA PRO A 94 11.19 15.50 11.69
C PRO A 94 11.37 14.42 10.61
N MET A 95 10.78 13.23 10.78
CA MET A 95 10.77 12.18 9.75
C MET A 95 9.83 12.49 8.58
N ARG A 96 8.87 13.41 8.74
CA ARG A 96 7.87 13.72 7.70
C ARG A 96 8.42 14.53 6.51
N GLU A 97 9.58 15.16 6.69
CA GLU A 97 10.24 15.95 5.63
C GLU A 97 11.02 15.07 4.63
N LEU A 98 11.29 13.80 4.95
CA LEU A 98 12.04 12.89 4.08
C LEU A 98 11.17 12.10 3.10
N ASP A 99 9.86 12.04 3.34
CA ASP A 99 8.87 11.31 2.52
C ASP A 99 7.98 12.25 1.67
N GLU A 100 8.26 13.55 1.62
CA GLU A 100 7.71 14.45 0.60
C GLU A 100 8.39 14.19 -0.76
N ASP A 101 8.33 12.94 -1.22
CA ASP A 101 8.37 12.63 -2.65
C ASP A 101 7.05 13.22 -3.18
N ASP A 102 7.17 14.41 -3.78
CA ASP A 102 6.10 15.15 -4.49
C ASP A 102 5.56 14.29 -5.64
N ASP A 103 4.84 13.22 -5.31
CA ASP A 103 3.92 12.54 -6.20
C ASP A 103 2.77 13.51 -6.44
N GLY A 104 3.01 14.47 -7.33
CA GLY A 104 2.08 15.54 -7.68
C GLY A 104 0.67 14.97 -7.76
N ALA A 105 -0.21 15.51 -6.91
CA ALA A 105 -1.53 14.99 -6.58
C ALA A 105 -2.17 14.24 -7.77
N LEU A 106 -2.01 12.91 -7.77
CA LEU A 106 -2.56 12.08 -8.84
C LEU A 106 -4.07 12.32 -8.88
N SER A 107 -4.60 12.48 -10.09
CA SER A 107 -6.06 12.60 -10.22
C SER A 107 -6.67 11.31 -9.69
N THR A 108 -7.78 11.39 -8.95
CA THR A 108 -8.48 10.19 -8.45
C THR A 108 -8.77 9.21 -9.59
N LEU A 109 -9.00 9.70 -10.81
CA LEU A 109 -9.17 8.89 -12.01
C LEU A 109 -7.92 8.07 -12.34
N GLU A 110 -6.72 8.63 -12.21
CA GLU A 110 -5.45 7.93 -12.46
C GLU A 110 -5.23 6.83 -11.44
N ALA A 111 -5.52 7.08 -10.17
CA ALA A 111 -5.47 6.04 -9.13
C ALA A 111 -6.47 4.90 -9.40
N LEU A 112 -7.70 5.22 -9.85
CA LEU A 112 -8.67 4.21 -10.26
C LEU A 112 -8.21 3.43 -11.50
N MET A 113 -7.62 4.12 -12.46
CA MET A 113 -7.06 3.49 -13.65
C MET A 113 -5.90 2.56 -13.29
N ASP A 114 -5.01 2.98 -12.39
CA ASP A 114 -3.92 2.17 -11.87
C ASP A 114 -4.43 0.95 -11.09
N LEU A 115 -5.53 1.08 -10.34
CA LEU A 115 -6.20 -0.06 -9.70
C LEU A 115 -6.65 -1.10 -10.73
N PHE A 116 -7.30 -0.68 -11.81
CA PHE A 116 -7.69 -1.60 -12.90
C PHE A 116 -6.48 -2.22 -13.60
N ARG A 117 -5.40 -1.46 -13.82
CA ARG A 117 -4.16 -1.98 -14.41
C ARG A 117 -3.48 -3.03 -13.52
N ASN A 118 -3.56 -2.87 -12.19
CA ASN A 118 -3.04 -3.85 -11.23
C ASN A 118 -3.95 -5.08 -11.07
N MET A 119 -5.25 -4.98 -11.39
CA MET A 119 -6.18 -6.12 -11.35
C MET A 119 -5.88 -7.17 -12.43
N VAL A 120 -5.42 -6.73 -13.61
CA VAL A 120 -5.03 -7.61 -14.72
C VAL A 120 -3.59 -7.27 -15.13
N PRO A 121 -2.59 -7.87 -14.46
CA PRO A 121 -1.19 -7.56 -14.75
C PRO A 121 -0.77 -8.12 -16.11
N ILE A 122 0.13 -7.41 -16.79
CA ILE A 122 0.72 -7.84 -18.07
C ILE A 122 1.59 -9.09 -17.93
N ASN A 123 2.13 -9.34 -16.72
CA ASN A 123 3.03 -10.44 -16.41
C ASN A 123 2.73 -10.99 -15.01
N LEU A 124 2.45 -12.29 -14.91
CA LEU A 124 2.10 -12.93 -13.64
C LEU A 124 3.27 -12.92 -12.63
N VAL A 125 4.48 -13.24 -13.10
CA VAL A 125 5.68 -13.30 -12.24
C VAL A 125 6.13 -11.91 -11.79
N GLN A 126 5.94 -10.89 -12.62
CA GLN A 126 6.31 -9.53 -12.27
C GLN A 126 5.36 -8.96 -11.20
N ALA A 127 4.06 -9.27 -11.31
CA ALA A 127 3.04 -8.78 -10.39
C ALA A 127 3.20 -9.27 -8.94
N THR A 128 3.96 -10.34 -8.71
CA THR A 128 4.23 -10.83 -7.35
C THR A 128 5.24 -9.97 -6.60
N PHE A 129 6.03 -9.14 -7.30
CA PHE A 129 7.09 -8.32 -6.69
C PHE A 129 6.99 -6.83 -7.02
N LEU A 130 6.25 -6.45 -8.07
CA LEU A 130 6.15 -5.07 -8.57
C LEU A 130 4.70 -4.67 -8.77
N GLN A 131 4.40 -3.40 -8.52
CA GLN A 131 3.08 -2.78 -8.74
C GLN A 131 3.17 -1.66 -9.77
N TYR A 132 2.12 -1.51 -10.57
CA TYR A 132 2.02 -0.44 -11.55
C TYR A 132 1.59 0.88 -10.87
N LYS A 133 2.35 1.94 -11.10
CA LYS A 133 2.07 3.30 -10.61
C LYS A 133 2.38 4.32 -11.69
N THR A 134 1.40 5.16 -12.04
CA THR A 134 1.57 6.23 -13.02
C THR A 134 2.21 7.44 -12.37
N ARG A 135 3.34 7.93 -12.90
CA ARG A 135 3.97 9.20 -12.50
C ARG A 135 3.91 10.19 -13.67
N LYS A 136 3.46 11.41 -13.43
CA LYS A 136 3.49 12.50 -14.41
C LYS A 136 4.85 13.17 -14.38
N VAL A 137 5.52 13.18 -15.52
CA VAL A 137 6.72 14.00 -15.73
C VAL A 137 6.31 15.22 -16.53
N ARG A 138 6.45 16.42 -15.97
CA ARG A 138 6.26 17.66 -16.73
C ARG A 138 7.51 17.86 -17.57
N PHE A 139 7.39 17.63 -18.87
CA PHE A 139 8.42 18.06 -19.81
C PHE A 139 8.27 19.58 -20.00
N GLU A 140 9.19 20.37 -19.44
CA GLU A 140 9.38 21.74 -19.88
C GLU A 140 9.99 21.69 -21.28
N VAL A 141 9.16 21.98 -22.27
CA VAL A 141 9.64 22.27 -23.61
C VAL A 141 10.30 23.64 -23.50
N ALA A 142 11.64 23.67 -23.51
CA ALA A 142 12.38 24.91 -23.69
C ALA A 142 11.90 25.53 -25.00
N GLU A 143 11.19 26.65 -24.91
CA GLU A 143 11.01 27.54 -26.05
C GLU A 143 12.42 27.99 -26.43
N THR A 144 12.97 27.41 -27.50
CA THR A 144 14.15 27.94 -28.16
C THR A 144 13.72 29.29 -28.72
N ASP A 145 14.02 30.35 -27.99
CA ASP A 145 14.01 31.70 -28.53
C ASP A 145 14.90 31.70 -29.79
N GLU A 146 14.25 31.83 -30.94
CA GLU A 146 14.88 32.11 -32.22
C GLU A 146 15.45 33.54 -32.20
N GLU A 147 16.55 33.76 -31.49
CA GLU A 147 17.37 34.96 -31.70
C GLU A 147 18.87 34.60 -31.66
N THR A 148 19.41 34.27 -32.82
CA THR A 148 20.78 34.67 -33.19
C THR A 148 20.92 34.65 -34.71
N GLY A 149 20.33 35.65 -35.34
CA GLY A 149 20.66 36.08 -36.70
C GLY A 149 21.20 37.51 -36.65
N GLN A 150 22.47 37.66 -37.02
CA GLN A 150 23.12 38.87 -37.55
C GLN A 150 23.39 39.99 -36.53
N GLU A 151 24.63 40.37 -36.20
CA GLU A 151 25.84 40.78 -36.93
C GLU A 151 26.15 42.24 -36.57
N THR A 152 27.43 42.49 -36.28
CA THR A 152 28.14 43.77 -36.03
C THR A 152 27.97 44.47 -34.68
#